data_AF-A0AAJ2GXD5-F1
#
_entry.id   AF-A0AAJ2GXD5-F1
#
_cell.length_a   1.000
_cell.length_b   1.000
_cell.length_c   1.000
_cell.angle_alpha   90.00
_cell.angle_beta   90.00
_cell.angle_gamma   90.00
#
_symmetry.space_group_name_H-M   'P 1'
#
loop_
_entity.id
_entity.type
_entity.pdbx_description
1 polymer ?
#
loop_
_entity_poly.entity_id
_entity_poly.type
_entity_poly.pdbx_seq_one_letter_code
_entity_poly.pdbx_strand_id
1 'polypeptide(L)'
;MRRSYRNAQKKSVLFKAPGLLIGALAFGAAGGSTFGDLLASWNGSDGFGQSCNIKGNISIETGERIFYVPGQRYYSQTKINPQYAERWFCSELEAWAAGWRKSKA
;
A
#
# COMPACT_ATOMS: atom_id res chain seq x y z
N MET A 1 -32.95 4.76 -14.91
CA MET A 1 -32.03 4.71 -13.75
C MET A 1 -30.59 4.72 -14.24
N ARG A 2 -29.87 5.84 -14.10
CA ARG A 2 -28.43 5.97 -14.34
C ARG A 2 -27.88 6.93 -13.30
N ARG A 3 -27.10 6.43 -12.34
CA ARG A 3 -26.53 7.22 -11.24
C ARG A 3 -25.05 7.43 -11.53
N SER A 4 -24.75 8.59 -12.13
CA SER A 4 -23.38 9.07 -12.31
C SER A 4 -22.74 9.34 -10.95
N TYR A 5 -21.63 8.68 -10.67
CA TYR A 5 -20.71 9.02 -9.60
C TYR A 5 -19.96 10.30 -9.99
N ARG A 6 -20.35 11.45 -9.41
CA ARG A 6 -19.57 12.68 -9.46
C ARG A 6 -18.67 12.75 -8.23
N ASN A 7 -17.36 12.69 -8.47
CA ASN A 7 -16.32 13.11 -7.53
C ASN A 7 -16.59 14.54 -7.07
N ALA A 8 -16.84 14.72 -5.76
CA ALA A 8 -16.95 16.03 -5.12
C ALA A 8 -15.80 16.17 -4.12
N GLN A 9 -14.70 16.73 -4.62
CA GLN A 9 -13.68 17.45 -3.87
C GLN A 9 -14.37 18.41 -2.87
N LYS A 10 -14.39 18.04 -1.58
CA LYS A 10 -14.71 18.99 -0.52
C LYS A 10 -13.42 19.55 0.05
N LYS A 11 -13.15 20.78 -0.38
CA LYS A 11 -12.22 21.72 0.23
C LYS A 11 -12.63 21.97 1.68
N SER A 12 -11.79 21.58 2.64
CA SER A 12 -11.78 22.22 3.95
C SER A 12 -10.86 23.44 3.85
N VAL A 13 -11.47 24.61 3.66
CA VAL A 13 -10.80 25.90 3.84
C VAL A 13 -11.08 26.33 5.28
N LEU A 14 -10.18 26.04 6.20
CA LEU A 14 -10.16 26.80 7.46
C LEU A 14 -8.79 26.71 8.14
N PHE A 15 -8.31 27.88 8.51
CA PHE A 15 -7.11 28.18 9.30
C PHE A 15 -5.76 28.31 8.56
N LYS A 16 -5.76 29.39 7.77
CA LYS A 16 -4.71 30.40 7.72
C LYS A 16 -4.14 30.73 9.13
N ALA A 17 -2.93 30.25 9.45
CA ALA A 17 -1.96 30.92 10.32
C ALA A 17 -0.57 30.24 10.18
N PRO A 18 0.45 30.91 9.62
CA PRO A 18 1.82 30.44 9.68
C PRO A 18 2.40 30.79 11.06
N GLY A 19 2.96 29.79 11.76
CA GLY A 19 3.65 30.01 13.02
C GLY A 19 2.79 29.72 14.24
N LEU A 20 2.82 28.47 14.70
CA LEU A 20 2.59 28.18 16.12
C LEU A 20 3.58 27.10 16.57
N LEU A 21 4.53 27.59 17.35
CA LEU A 21 5.59 26.93 18.08
C LEU A 21 5.13 25.60 18.70
N ILE A 22 5.65 24.48 18.20
CA ILE A 22 5.70 23.24 18.99
C ILE A 22 7.06 23.26 19.70
N GLY A 23 7.00 23.32 21.03
CA GLY A 23 8.12 23.66 21.91
C GLY A 23 9.37 22.80 21.69
N ALA A 24 10.47 23.48 21.38
CA ALA A 24 11.82 22.95 21.54
C ALA A 24 12.31 23.33 22.94
N LEU A 25 12.22 22.39 23.89
CA LEU A 25 12.94 22.45 25.16
C LEU A 25 13.54 21.06 25.43
N ALA A 26 14.80 20.88 25.04
CA ALA A 26 15.85 20.29 25.87
C ALA A 26 17.14 20.15 25.06
N PHE A 27 18.12 21.01 25.34
CA PHE A 27 19.51 20.78 25.01
C PHE A 27 20.05 19.62 25.86
N GLY A 28 20.74 18.65 25.26
CA GLY A 28 21.44 17.59 25.98
C GLY A 28 22.26 16.72 25.04
N ALA A 29 23.58 16.71 25.23
CA ALA A 29 24.61 16.19 24.33
C ALA A 29 24.57 14.67 24.08
N ALA A 30 25.21 14.28 22.97
CA ALA A 30 25.59 12.93 22.51
C ALA A 30 24.53 12.12 21.73
N GLY A 31 24.76 11.97 20.42
CA GLY A 31 24.24 10.85 19.62
C GLY A 31 22.78 10.96 19.16
N GLY A 32 22.40 12.05 18.50
CA GLY A 32 21.08 12.19 17.89
C GLY A 32 20.93 11.35 16.62
N SER A 33 20.35 10.16 16.71
CA SER A 33 19.53 9.66 15.61
C SER A 33 18.25 10.48 15.63
N THR A 34 18.12 11.43 14.69
CA THR A 34 16.87 12.20 14.57
C THR A 34 15.72 11.21 14.32
N PHE A 35 14.51 11.49 14.81
CA PHE A 35 13.31 10.74 14.40
C PHE A 35 13.15 10.74 12.86
N GLY A 36 13.72 11.75 12.19
CA GLY A 36 13.86 11.81 10.73
C GLY A 36 14.79 10.74 10.14
N ASP A 37 15.91 10.40 10.76
CA ASP A 37 16.82 9.31 10.35
C ASP A 37 16.20 7.92 10.58
N LEU A 38 15.43 7.77 11.66
CA LEU A 38 14.63 6.56 11.92
C LEU A 38 13.49 6.40 10.90
N LEU A 39 12.83 7.51 10.51
CA LEU A 39 11.82 7.51 9.46
C LEU A 39 12.43 7.32 8.06
N ALA A 40 13.63 7.84 7.81
CA ALA A 40 14.39 7.61 6.58
C ALA A 40 14.87 6.15 6.45
N SER A 41 15.21 5.50 7.56
CA SER A 41 15.52 4.07 7.60
C SER A 41 14.29 3.18 7.35
N TRP A 42 13.06 3.67 7.60
CA TRP A 42 11.84 2.95 7.23
C TRP A 42 11.46 3.09 5.76
N ASN A 43 11.84 4.20 5.11
CA ASN A 43 11.86 4.27 3.64
C ASN A 43 13.00 3.43 3.02
N GLY A 44 13.96 2.97 3.84
CA GLY A 44 15.12 2.16 3.45
C GLY A 44 15.04 0.68 3.84
N SER A 45 14.02 0.25 4.59
CA SER A 45 13.58 -1.14 4.62
C SER A 45 12.74 -1.48 3.38
N ASP A 46 13.20 -0.96 2.26
CA ASP A 46 13.20 -1.64 1.00
C ASP A 46 13.83 -3.03 1.23
N GLY A 47 13.03 -4.02 1.61
CA GLY A 47 13.33 -5.45 1.43
C GLY A 47 13.43 -5.83 -0.06
N PHE A 48 14.10 -4.99 -0.87
CA PHE A 48 14.02 -4.93 -2.32
C PHE A 48 15.15 -5.73 -2.95
N GLY A 49 15.14 -7.02 -2.61
CA GLY A 49 15.68 -8.07 -3.46
C GLY A 49 14.69 -9.21 -3.66
N GLN A 50 13.59 -9.23 -2.90
CA GLN A 50 12.56 -10.25 -3.05
C GLN A 50 11.69 -9.82 -4.24
N SER A 51 11.82 -10.51 -5.36
CA SER A 51 10.82 -10.41 -6.42
C SER A 51 9.44 -10.63 -5.79
N CYS A 52 8.53 -9.67 -5.93
CA CYS A 52 7.21 -9.78 -5.32
C CYS A 52 6.45 -10.91 -6.01
N ASN A 53 6.42 -12.07 -5.35
CA ASN A 53 6.02 -13.35 -5.95
C ASN A 53 4.56 -13.69 -5.67
N ILE A 54 3.77 -12.79 -5.10
CA ILE A 54 2.35 -13.03 -4.88
C ILE A 54 1.59 -12.36 -6.00
N LYS A 55 0.84 -13.13 -6.76
CA LYS A 55 0.10 -12.66 -7.94
C LYS A 55 -1.33 -12.32 -7.56
N GLY A 56 -1.74 -11.06 -7.66
CA GLY A 56 -3.13 -10.63 -7.47
C GLY A 56 -3.85 -10.43 -8.80
N ASN A 57 -4.77 -11.34 -9.16
CA ASN A 57 -5.66 -11.24 -10.32
C ASN A 57 -7.11 -10.87 -9.94
N ILE A 58 -7.79 -10.12 -10.80
CA ILE A 58 -9.18 -9.72 -10.60
C ILE A 58 -10.06 -10.47 -11.61
N SER A 59 -11.02 -11.24 -11.11
CA SER A 59 -11.99 -11.92 -11.97
C SER A 59 -12.81 -10.87 -12.73
N ILE A 60 -12.76 -10.87 -14.06
CA ILE A 60 -13.51 -9.93 -14.89
C ILE A 60 -15.01 -10.19 -14.78
N GLU A 61 -15.41 -11.44 -14.55
CA GLU A 61 -16.81 -11.86 -14.47
C GLU A 61 -17.45 -11.53 -13.11
N THR A 62 -16.71 -11.73 -12.02
CA THR A 62 -17.23 -11.57 -10.64
C THR A 62 -16.73 -10.33 -9.92
N GLY A 63 -15.69 -9.67 -10.44
CA GLY A 63 -15.02 -8.54 -9.79
C GLY A 63 -14.20 -8.94 -8.55
N GLU A 64 -14.03 -10.24 -8.31
CA GLU A 64 -13.34 -10.72 -7.12
C GLU A 64 -11.83 -10.54 -7.20
N ARG A 65 -11.23 -10.07 -6.11
CA ARG A 65 -9.79 -9.87 -5.97
C ARG A 65 -9.16 -11.10 -5.35
N ILE A 66 -8.44 -11.88 -6.16
CA ILE A 66 -7.87 -13.16 -5.76
C ILE A 66 -6.36 -13.10 -5.85
N PHE A 67 -5.67 -13.42 -4.77
CA PHE A 67 -4.21 -13.55 -4.80
C PHE A 67 -3.78 -15.02 -4.77
N TYR A 68 -2.68 -15.28 -5.47
CA TYR A 68 -2.05 -16.59 -5.62
C TYR A 68 -0.63 -16.54 -5.08
N VAL A 69 -0.26 -17.55 -4.31
CA VAL A 69 1.09 -17.72 -3.75
C VAL A 69 1.88 -18.77 -4.55
N PRO A 70 3.21 -18.70 -4.58
CA PRO A 70 4.03 -19.74 -5.20
C PRO A 70 3.71 -21.12 -4.63
N GLY A 71 3.62 -22.13 -5.50
CA GLY A 71 3.24 -23.50 -5.14
C GLY A 71 1.77 -23.84 -5.34
N GLN A 72 0.89 -22.87 -5.64
CA GLN A 72 -0.50 -23.15 -6.00
C GLN A 72 -0.64 -23.62 -7.46
N ARG A 73 -1.63 -24.48 -7.70
CA ARG A 73 -1.92 -25.10 -9.01
C ARG A 73 -2.06 -24.07 -10.13
N TYR A 74 -2.75 -22.98 -9.84
CA TYR A 74 -3.07 -21.93 -10.79
C TYR A 74 -2.06 -20.79 -10.83
N TYR A 75 -1.05 -20.79 -9.94
CA TYR A 75 -0.07 -19.70 -9.85
C TYR A 75 0.65 -19.45 -11.17
N SER A 76 1.06 -20.51 -11.87
CA SER A 76 1.75 -20.41 -13.17
C SER A 76 0.84 -19.97 -14.31
N GLN A 77 -0.46 -20.25 -14.21
CA GLN A 77 -1.46 -19.90 -15.22
C GLN A 77 -1.91 -18.44 -15.08
N THR A 78 -1.96 -17.93 -13.85
CA THR A 78 -2.32 -16.54 -13.58
C THR A 78 -1.25 -15.60 -14.14
N LYS A 79 -1.67 -14.78 -15.11
CA LYS A 79 -0.91 -13.65 -15.64
C LYS A 79 -1.53 -12.38 -15.10
N ILE A 80 -0.69 -11.47 -14.61
CA ILE A 80 -1.13 -10.20 -14.05
C ILE A 80 -1.19 -9.18 -15.17
N ASN A 81 -2.35 -8.55 -15.33
CA ASN A 81 -2.54 -7.44 -16.24
C ASN A 81 -2.88 -6.14 -15.47
N PRO A 82 -1.94 -5.19 -15.38
CA PRO A 82 -2.15 -3.92 -14.67
C PRO A 82 -3.33 -3.09 -15.17
N GLN A 83 -3.78 -3.29 -16.41
CA GLN A 83 -4.94 -2.59 -16.97
C GLN A 83 -6.23 -2.89 -16.21
N TYR A 84 -6.33 -4.08 -15.62
CA TYR A 84 -7.48 -4.49 -14.81
C TYR A 84 -7.24 -4.26 -13.31
N ALA A 85 -6.29 -3.39 -12.93
CA ALA A 85 -5.87 -3.13 -11.55
C ALA A 85 -5.30 -4.37 -10.81
N GLU A 86 -4.91 -5.39 -11.57
CA GLU A 86 -4.15 -6.54 -11.08
C GLU A 86 -2.73 -6.13 -10.75
N ARG A 87 -2.14 -6.73 -9.72
CA ARG A 87 -0.80 -6.36 -9.24
C ARG A 87 -0.10 -7.51 -8.54
N TRP A 88 1.20 -7.35 -8.35
CA TRP A 88 1.97 -8.22 -7.49
C TRP A 88 2.01 -7.67 -6.07
N PHE A 89 2.05 -8.58 -5.10
CA PHE A 89 2.25 -8.29 -3.69
C PHE A 89 3.55 -8.95 -3.24
N CYS A 90 4.18 -8.33 -2.24
CA CYS A 90 5.43 -8.86 -1.68
C CYS A 90 5.13 -9.70 -0.42
N SER A 91 3.96 -9.50 0.22
CA SER A 91 3.50 -10.32 1.34
C SER A 91 2.01 -10.67 1.26
N GLU A 92 1.62 -11.79 1.89
CA GLU A 92 0.19 -12.15 1.98
C GLU A 92 -0.58 -11.11 2.79
N LEU A 93 0.02 -10.59 3.86
CA LEU A 93 -0.60 -9.58 4.72
C LEU A 93 -0.95 -8.30 3.94
N GLU A 94 -0.06 -7.87 3.05
CA GLU A 94 -0.32 -6.74 2.15
C GLU A 94 -1.52 -7.01 1.24
N ALA A 95 -1.61 -8.21 0.66
CA ALA A 95 -2.75 -8.60 -0.16
C ALA A 95 -4.05 -8.59 0.64
N TRP A 96 -4.04 -9.14 1.86
CA TRP A 96 -5.20 -9.10 2.77
C TRP A 96 -5.59 -7.68 3.14
N ALA A 97 -4.62 -6.82 3.47
CA ALA A 97 -4.84 -5.41 3.80
C ALA A 97 -5.40 -4.62 2.60
N ALA A 98 -5.00 -4.98 1.38
CA ALA A 98 -5.56 -4.43 0.15
C ALA A 98 -6.97 -4.98 -0.20
N GLY A 99 -7.51 -5.87 0.64
CA GLY A 99 -8.85 -6.47 0.48
C GLY A 99 -8.90 -7.60 -0.53
N TRP A 100 -7.80 -8.33 -0.72
CA TRP A 100 -7.73 -9.50 -1.59
C TRP A 100 -7.97 -10.77 -0.79
N ARG A 101 -8.61 -11.76 -1.41
CA ARG A 101 -8.78 -13.09 -0.82
C ARG A 101 -7.76 -14.07 -1.38
N LYS A 102 -7.28 -14.99 -0.54
CA LYS A 102 -6.41 -16.09 -0.98
C LYS A 102 -7.16 -17.04 -1.90
N SER A 103 -6.51 -17.48 -2.98
CA SER A 103 -7.05 -18.54 -3.82
C SER A 103 -7.17 -19.85 -3.04
N LYS A 104 -8.28 -20.56 -3.23
CA LYS A 104 -8.46 -21.91 -2.66
C LYS A 104 -7.54 -22.86 -3.44
N ALA A 105 -6.85 -23.74 -2.70
CA ALA A 105 -5.79 -24.60 -3.22
C ALA A 105 -6.22 -25.46 -4.42
#